data_AF-A0A679I041-F1
#
_entry.id   AF-A0A679I041-F1
#
_cell.length_a   1.000
_cell.length_b   1.000
_cell.length_c   1.000
_cell.angle_alpha   90.00
_cell.angle_beta   90.00
_cell.angle_gamma   90.00
#
_symmetry.space_group_name_H-M   'P 1'
#
loop_
_entity.id
_entity.type
_entity.pdbx_description
1 polymer ?
#
loop_
_entity_poly.entity_id
_entity_poly.type
_entity_poly.pdbx_seq_one_letter_code
_entity_poly.pdbx_strand_id
1 'polypeptide(L)' 'MNGKRKPGEPIYLRRHMLALTIAVGLPIVLLQFYKAFVGPISFGIQLVVVLIISVLAGIVLYIAYRSSARNQP' A
#
# COMPACT_ATOMS: atom_id res chain seq x y z
N MET A 1 -15.61 21.36 -24.65
CA MET A 1 -14.64 20.47 -25.34
C MET A 1 -14.18 19.43 -24.34
N ASN A 2 -14.58 18.17 -24.54
CA ASN A 2 -14.33 17.07 -23.60
C ASN A 2 -12.84 16.75 -23.54
N GLY A 3 -12.25 16.93 -22.35
CA GLY A 3 -10.86 16.56 -22.05
C GLY A 3 -10.67 15.05 -22.09
N LYS A 4 -10.49 14.50 -23.31
CA LYS A 4 -10.02 13.12 -23.50
C LYS A 4 -8.54 13.07 -23.12
N ARG A 5 -8.29 12.55 -21.92
CA ARG A 5 -6.94 12.24 -21.42
C ARG A 5 -6.26 11.21 -22.32
N LYS A 6 -4.97 11.44 -22.63
CA LYS A 6 -4.19 10.55 -23.51
C LYS A 6 -3.97 9.19 -22.81
N PRO A 7 -4.08 8.06 -23.54
CA PRO A 7 -3.71 6.76 -23.00
C PRO A 7 -2.20 6.79 -22.75
N GLY A 8 -1.79 6.76 -21.47
CA GLY A 8 -0.39 6.89 -21.05
C GLY A 8 -0.07 8.11 -20.19
N GLU A 9 -1.03 8.98 -19.87
CA GLU A 9 -0.78 10.05 -18.90
C GLU A 9 -0.52 9.47 -17.49
N PRO A 10 0.55 9.91 -16.78
CA PRO A 10 1.01 9.37 -15.49
C PRO A 10 0.12 9.77 -14.29
N ILE A 11 -1.20 9.85 -14.52
CA ILE A 11 -2.20 10.14 -13.49
C ILE A 11 -2.31 9.00 -12.47
N TYR A 12 -2.03 7.77 -12.90
CA TYR A 12 -1.92 6.62 -12.00
C TYR A 12 -0.54 6.53 -11.32
N LEU A 13 0.52 7.08 -11.90
CA LEU A 13 1.88 6.92 -11.39
C LEU A 13 2.08 7.64 -10.05
N ARG A 14 1.63 8.89 -9.92
CA ARG A 14 1.74 9.61 -8.64
C ARG A 14 0.93 8.95 -7.52
N ARG A 15 -0.30 8.51 -7.81
CA ARG A 15 -1.15 7.81 -6.84
C ARG A 15 -0.59 6.43 -6.50
N HIS A 16 0.01 5.73 -7.46
CA HIS A 16 0.75 4.50 -7.22
C HIS A 16 1.93 4.71 -6.31
N MET A 17 2.79 5.69 -6.62
CA MET A 17 3.97 5.96 -5.83
C MET A 17 3.58 6.33 -4.40
N LEU A 18 2.52 7.12 -4.22
CA LEU A 18 1.96 7.40 -2.90
C LEU A 18 1.46 6.15 -2.18
N ALA A 19 0.66 5.32 -2.85
CA ALA A 19 0.16 4.07 -2.27
C ALA A 19 1.31 3.11 -1.92
N LEU A 20 2.35 3.04 -2.75
CA LEU A 20 3.54 2.24 -2.54
C LEU A 20 4.36 2.77 -1.36
N THR A 21 4.59 4.09 -1.30
CA THR A 21 5.29 4.74 -0.18
C THR A 21 4.54 4.50 1.12
N ILE A 22 3.21 4.59 1.14
CA ILE A 22 2.41 4.29 2.33
C ILE A 22 2.48 2.80 2.66
N ALA A 23 2.35 1.91 1.68
CA ALA A 23 2.44 0.46 1.90
C ALA A 23 3.78 0.01 2.47
N VAL A 24 4.89 0.66 2.08
CA VAL A 24 6.24 0.34 2.58
C VAL A 24 6.57 1.08 3.88
N GLY A 25 6.17 2.35 3.99
CA GLY A 25 6.52 3.20 5.14
C GLY A 25 5.63 2.98 6.37
N LEU A 26 4.34 2.77 6.16
CA LEU A 26 3.36 2.61 7.24
C LEU A 26 3.67 1.43 8.18
N PRO A 27 4.06 0.23 7.70
CA PRO A 27 4.45 -0.88 8.57
C PRO A 27 5.68 -0.56 9.43
N ILE A 28 6.65 0.17 8.88
CA ILE A 28 7.89 0.55 9.59
C ILE A 28 7.57 1.57 10.69
N VAL A 29 6.77 2.58 10.36
CA VAL A 29 6.34 3.61 11.32
C VAL A 29 5.50 3.00 12.43
N LEU A 30 4.53 2.13 12.11
CA LEU A 30 3.71 1.42 13.09
C LEU A 30 4.56 0.56 14.04
N LEU A 31 5.55 -0.15 13.51
CA LEU A 31 6.43 -1.00 14.31
C LEU A 31 7.32 -0.19 15.27
N GLN A 32 7.87 0.93 14.79
CA GLN A 32 8.64 1.86 15.61
C GLN A 32 7.78 2.51 16.70
N PHE A 33 6.56 2.94 16.35
CA PHE A 33 5.63 3.54 17.28
C PHE A 33 5.21 2.54 18.37
N TYR A 34 4.94 1.29 18.01
CA TYR A 34 4.63 0.27 19.02
C TYR A 34 5.79 0.05 20.00
N LYS A 35 7.03 -0.09 19.49
CA LYS A 35 8.22 -0.24 20.35
C LYS A 35 8.39 0.94 21.31
N ALA A 36 8.05 2.15 20.87
CA ALA A 36 8.15 3.35 21.70
C ALA A 36 7.10 3.41 22.82
N PHE A 37 5.90 2.83 22.64
CA PHE A 37 4.78 2.98 23.57
C PHE A 37 4.50 1.76 24.48
N VAL A 38 4.87 0.53 24.08
CA VAL A 38 4.39 -0.69 24.75
C VAL A 38 5.51 -1.58 25.32
N GLY A 39 6.71 -1.57 24.74
CA GLY A 39 7.82 -2.47 25.13
C GLY A 39 8.18 -3.51 24.06
N PRO A 40 9.19 -4.37 24.30
CA PRO A 40 9.70 -5.30 23.29
C PRO A 40 8.65 -6.36 22.92
N ILE A 41 8.16 -6.30 21.69
CA ILE A 41 7.30 -7.33 21.09
C ILE A 41 8.11 -8.62 20.94
N SER A 42 7.52 -9.77 21.32
CA SER A 42 8.14 -11.05 21.00
C SER A 42 8.22 -11.25 19.49
N PHE A 43 9.33 -11.82 19.01
CA PHE A 43 9.58 -12.00 17.58
C PHE A 43 8.41 -12.70 16.85
N GLY A 44 7.72 -13.65 17.51
CA GLY A 44 6.55 -14.34 16.97
C GLY A 44 5.37 -13.40 16.69
N ILE A 45 5.05 -12.49 17.62
CA ILE A 45 3.97 -11.51 17.43
C ILE A 45 4.34 -10.54 16.31
N GLN A 46 5.61 -10.13 16.22
CA GLN A 46 6.08 -9.24 15.16
C GLN A 46 5.95 -9.89 13.77
N LEU A 47 6.32 -11.17 13.64
CA LEU A 47 6.15 -11.93 12.39
C LEU A 47 4.68 -12.00 11.97
N VAL A 48 3.78 -12.36 12.90
CA VAL A 48 2.34 -12.46 12.63
C VAL A 48 1.77 -11.12 12.17
N VAL A 49 2.11 -10.03 12.84
CA VAL A 49 1.63 -8.69 12.49
C VAL A 49 2.11 -8.27 11.10
N VAL A 50 3.40 -8.46 10.78
CA VAL A 50 3.94 -8.15 9.45
C VAL A 50 3.27 -8.98 8.36
N LEU A 51 2.99 -10.26 8.63
CA LEU A 51 2.34 -11.17 7.69
C LEU A 51 0.91 -10.72 7.38
N ILE A 52 0.14 -10.36 8.42
CA ILE A 52 -1.23 -9.80 8.27
C ILE A 52 -1.20 -8.51 7.45
N ILE A 53 -0.30 -7.58 7.78
CA ILE A 53 -0.18 -6.29 7.08
C ILE A 53 0.19 -6.49 5.61
N SER A 54 1.13 -7.39 5.30
CA SER A 54 1.50 -7.72 3.91
C SER A 54 0.34 -8.28 3.10
N VAL A 55 -0.44 -9.21 3.67
CA VAL A 55 -1.61 -9.78 3.01
C VAL A 55 -2.66 -8.69 2.73
N LEU A 56 -2.96 -7.85 3.72
CA LEU A 56 -3.90 -6.75 3.57
C LEU A 56 -3.44 -5.73 2.52
N ALA A 57 -2.15 -5.36 2.54
CA ALA A 57 -1.57 -4.47 1.54
C ALA A 57 -1.67 -5.06 0.12
N GLY A 58 -1.38 -6.36 -0.03
CA GLY A 58 -1.54 -7.07 -1.29
C GLY A 58 -2.98 -7.11 -1.80
N ILE A 59 -3.95 -7.31 -0.91
CA ILE A 59 -5.39 -7.29 -1.24
C ILE A 59 -5.82 -5.89 -1.68
N VAL A 60 -5.44 -4.86 -0.92
CA VAL A 60 -5.76 -3.46 -1.26
C VAL A 60 -5.15 -3.09 -2.61
N LEU A 61 -3.91 -3.51 -2.87
CA LEU A 61 -3.24 -3.31 -4.15
C LEU A 61 -3.99 -4.04 -5.28
N TYR A 62 -4.33 -5.31 -5.08
CA TYR A 62 -5.08 -6.10 -6.06
C TYR A 62 -6.43 -5.44 -6.41
N ILE A 63 -7.20 -5.02 -5.41
CA ILE A 63 -8.51 -4.38 -5.63
C ILE A 63 -8.35 -3.03 -6.33
N ALA A 64 -7.41 -2.19 -5.88
CA ALA A 64 -7.17 -0.88 -6.48
C ALA A 64 -6.77 -1.01 -7.96
N TYR A 65 -5.94 -2.00 -8.28
CA TYR A 65 -5.40 -2.20 -9.63
C TYR A 65 -6.32 -3.02 -10.53
N ARG A 66 -7.19 -3.86 -9.96
CA ARG A 66 -8.27 -4.53 -10.71
C ARG A 66 -9.12 -3.51 -11.48
N SER A 67 -9.36 -2.33 -10.90
CA SER A 67 -10.06 -1.26 -11.63
C SER A 67 -9.24 -0.67 -12.77
N SER A 68 -7.91 -0.63 -12.64
CA SER A 68 -7.00 -0.08 -13.66
C SER A 68 -6.81 -1.05 -14.84
N ALA A 69 -6.75 -2.36 -14.58
CA ALA A 69 -6.63 -3.39 -15.61
C ALA A 69 -7.92 -3.56 -16.42
N ARG A 70 -9.10 -3.27 -15.83
CA ARG A 70 -10.40 -3.31 -16.54
C ARG A 70 -10.69 -2.08 -17.39
N ASN A 71 -9.87 -1.04 -17.29
CA ASN A 71 -10.09 0.24 -17.97
C ASN A 71 -9.12 0.46 -19.15
N GLN A 72 -8.40 -0.59 -19.58
CA GLN A 72 -7.69 -0.61 -20.85
C GLN A 72 -8.65 -1.10 -21.95
N PRO A 73 -8.94 -0.29 -22.98
CA PRO A 73 -9.69 -0.73 -24.16
C PRO A 73 -8.86 -1.66 -25.04
#